data_AF-A0A1G1FBJ1-F1
#
_entry.id   AF-A0A1G1FBJ1-F1
#
_cell.length_a   1.000
_cell.length_b   1.000
_cell.length_c   1.000
_cell.angle_alpha   90.00
_cell.angle_beta   90.00
_cell.angle_gamma   90.00
#
_symmetry.space_group_name_H-M   'P 1'
#
loop_
_entity.id
_entity.type
_entity.pdbx_description
1 polymer ?
#
loop_
_entity_poly.entity_id
_entity_poly.type
_entity_poly.pdbx_seq_one_letter_code
_entity_poly.pdbx_strand_id
1 'polypeptide(L)'
;MTYNSAEEVKQQHIERLGIKLGPIFYELCNELAWLYIKWNQYVELYGAKPSRVDLTNQAASLFFRIVQDTLWEDTLLHISRLTDPPKTAGKKNLTILLLPILVENSDLSCQLDNLCTIAVEKSDFCRDWRNRHIAHIDLHLAMKKGVESLLPASRLKVKECLTAISEVLNAVNGHYFNSTTMFDWADDHRGAVDLLYLIDDGLRSVKERQVRIKAGNYLPGDYKARDI
;
A
#
# COMPACT_ATOMS: atom_id res chain seq x y z
N MET A 1 -15.69 10.87 -22.61
CA MET A 1 -15.41 9.60 -21.91
C MET A 1 -16.42 9.53 -20.78
N THR A 2 -17.41 8.65 -20.88
CA THR A 2 -18.38 8.40 -19.81
C THR A 2 -17.69 7.52 -18.77
N TYR A 3 -17.52 8.04 -17.56
CA TYR A 3 -16.96 7.28 -16.44
C TYR A 3 -18.12 6.63 -15.68
N ASN A 4 -18.00 5.34 -15.41
CA ASN A 4 -18.93 4.67 -14.51
C ASN A 4 -18.64 5.16 -13.08
N SER A 5 -19.70 5.46 -12.33
CA SER A 5 -19.64 5.69 -10.90
C SER A 5 -19.25 4.41 -10.15
N ALA A 6 -18.78 4.56 -8.91
CA ALA A 6 -18.44 3.42 -8.05
C ALA A 6 -19.61 2.44 -7.89
N GLU A 7 -20.84 2.97 -7.78
CA GLU A 7 -22.05 2.17 -7.64
C GLU A 7 -22.37 1.38 -8.92
N GLU A 8 -22.22 1.99 -10.09
CA GLU A 8 -22.40 1.29 -11.38
C GLU A 8 -21.37 0.18 -11.55
N VAL A 9 -20.12 0.39 -11.17
CA VAL A 9 -19.09 -0.66 -11.22
C VAL A 9 -19.43 -1.79 -10.25
N LYS A 10 -19.88 -1.48 -9.04
CA LYS A 10 -20.31 -2.49 -8.06
C LYS A 10 -21.48 -3.32 -8.57
N GLN A 11 -22.47 -2.66 -9.16
CA GLN A 11 -23.64 -3.31 -9.75
C GLN A 11 -23.25 -4.25 -10.91
N GLN A 12 -22.32 -3.84 -11.78
CA GLN A 12 -21.80 -4.70 -12.84
C GLN A 12 -21.12 -5.97 -12.30
N HIS A 13 -20.40 -5.87 -11.18
CA HIS A 13 -19.82 -7.05 -10.51
C HIS A 13 -20.90 -7.97 -9.96
N ILE A 14 -21.95 -7.41 -9.32
CA ILE A 14 -23.08 -8.20 -8.82
C ILE A 14 -23.80 -8.93 -9.95
N GLU A 15 -24.00 -8.27 -11.09
CA GLU A 15 -24.66 -8.86 -12.26
C GLU A 15 -23.88 -10.05 -12.84
N ARG A 16 -22.54 -9.96 -12.88
CA ARG A 16 -21.70 -11.02 -13.47
C ARG A 16 -21.32 -12.14 -12.50
N LEU A 17 -21.10 -11.81 -11.23
CA LEU A 17 -20.60 -12.75 -10.21
C LEU A 17 -21.70 -13.23 -9.26
N GLY A 18 -22.89 -12.65 -9.35
CA GLY A 18 -24.01 -12.92 -8.45
C GLY A 18 -23.91 -12.19 -7.10
N ILE A 19 -25.02 -12.22 -6.36
CA ILE A 19 -25.23 -11.46 -5.12
C ILE A 19 -24.30 -11.84 -3.95
N LYS A 20 -23.64 -13.00 -4.01
CA LYS A 20 -22.72 -13.48 -2.97
C LYS A 20 -21.28 -13.08 -3.26
N LEU A 21 -20.77 -13.45 -4.43
CA LEU A 21 -19.38 -13.23 -4.83
C LEU A 21 -19.12 -11.79 -5.29
N GLY A 22 -20.05 -11.20 -6.05
CA GLY A 22 -19.88 -9.88 -6.67
C GLY A 22 -19.52 -8.75 -5.71
N PRO A 23 -20.27 -8.53 -4.61
CA PRO A 23 -19.94 -7.49 -3.65
C PRO A 23 -18.58 -7.70 -2.98
N ILE A 24 -18.26 -8.95 -2.60
CA ILE A 24 -16.99 -9.27 -1.92
C ILE A 24 -15.81 -9.04 -2.86
N PHE A 25 -15.92 -9.50 -4.11
CA PHE A 25 -14.88 -9.33 -5.11
C PHE A 25 -14.65 -7.84 -5.43
N TYR A 26 -15.72 -7.05 -5.56
CA TYR A 26 -15.61 -5.60 -5.77
C TYR A 26 -14.83 -4.91 -4.65
N GLU A 27 -15.16 -5.18 -3.38
CA GLU A 27 -14.45 -4.57 -2.25
C GLU A 27 -13.00 -5.04 -2.16
N LEU A 28 -12.70 -6.31 -2.47
CA LEU A 28 -11.32 -6.81 -2.52
C LEU A 28 -10.47 -6.13 -3.60
N CYS A 29 -11.05 -5.88 -4.78
CA CYS A 29 -10.38 -5.11 -5.84
C CYS A 29 -10.06 -3.69 -5.37
N ASN A 30 -10.98 -3.02 -4.67
CA ASN A 30 -10.76 -1.69 -4.12
C ASN A 30 -9.66 -1.68 -3.04
N GLU A 31 -9.68 -2.63 -2.11
CA GLU A 31 -8.65 -2.74 -1.07
C GLU A 31 -7.27 -2.99 -1.69
N LEU A 32 -7.16 -3.88 -2.69
CA LEU A 32 -5.89 -4.13 -3.37
C LEU A 32 -5.42 -2.90 -4.16
N ALA A 33 -6.31 -2.22 -4.89
CA ALA A 33 -5.96 -0.99 -5.60
C ALA A 33 -5.44 0.10 -4.63
N TRP A 34 -6.12 0.29 -3.51
CA TRP A 34 -5.69 1.23 -2.47
C TRP A 34 -4.35 0.84 -1.84
N LEU A 35 -4.12 -0.45 -1.62
CA LEU A 35 -2.85 -0.97 -1.14
C LEU A 35 -1.70 -0.64 -2.12
N TYR A 36 -1.90 -0.84 -3.42
CA TYR A 36 -0.92 -0.46 -4.43
C TYR A 36 -0.64 1.04 -4.45
N ILE A 37 -1.65 1.90 -4.33
CA ILE A 37 -1.46 3.36 -4.26
C ILE A 37 -0.54 3.74 -3.10
N LYS A 38 -0.84 3.25 -1.89
CA LYS A 38 -0.04 3.51 -0.69
C LYS A 38 1.38 2.96 -0.82
N TRP A 39 1.51 1.75 -1.36
CA TRP A 39 2.82 1.14 -1.58
C TRP A 39 3.66 1.91 -2.59
N ASN A 40 3.04 2.40 -3.67
CA ASN A 40 3.69 3.24 -4.66
C ASN A 40 4.21 4.54 -4.03
N GLN A 41 3.46 5.17 -3.11
CA GLN A 41 3.96 6.33 -2.35
C GLN A 41 5.25 6.02 -1.59
N TYR A 42 5.26 4.88 -0.89
CA TYR A 42 6.42 4.43 -0.14
C TYR A 42 7.62 4.18 -1.06
N VAL A 43 7.41 3.51 -2.19
CA VAL A 43 8.47 3.23 -3.16
C VAL A 43 9.00 4.50 -3.78
N GLU A 44 8.15 5.45 -4.15
CA GLU A 44 8.58 6.72 -4.75
C GLU A 44 9.44 7.53 -3.77
N LEU A 45 9.03 7.65 -2.50
CA LEU A 45 9.77 8.41 -1.49
C LEU A 45 11.06 7.73 -1.03
N TYR A 46 11.03 6.42 -0.79
CA TYR A 46 12.10 5.71 -0.04
C TYR A 46 12.77 4.58 -0.82
N GLY A 47 12.19 4.14 -1.93
CA GLY A 47 12.61 2.95 -2.64
C GLY A 47 13.29 3.19 -3.99
N ALA A 48 12.94 4.27 -4.69
CA ALA A 48 13.32 4.46 -6.09
C ALA A 48 14.73 5.02 -6.28
N LYS A 49 15.11 6.06 -5.52
CA LYS A 49 16.40 6.76 -5.68
C LYS A 49 16.93 7.28 -4.33
N PRO A 50 18.21 7.07 -3.98
CA PRO A 50 18.80 7.63 -2.77
C PRO A 50 18.63 9.15 -2.65
N SER A 51 18.73 9.87 -3.77
CA SER A 51 18.58 11.33 -3.79
C SER A 51 17.21 11.84 -3.32
N ARG A 52 16.15 11.02 -3.40
CA ARG A 52 14.83 11.40 -2.87
C ARG A 52 14.78 11.28 -1.35
N VAL A 53 15.47 10.28 -0.79
CA VAL A 53 15.67 10.16 0.66
C VAL A 53 16.51 11.32 1.18
N ASP A 54 17.57 11.69 0.47
CA ASP A 54 18.38 12.85 0.83
C ASP A 54 17.59 14.15 0.79
N LEU A 55 16.73 14.33 -0.22
CA LEU A 55 15.87 15.51 -0.37
C LEU A 55 14.86 15.63 0.77
N THR A 56 14.16 14.54 1.08
CA THR A 56 13.16 14.49 2.17
C THR A 56 13.81 14.68 3.54
N ASN A 57 15.00 14.10 3.76
CA ASN A 57 15.78 14.31 4.98
C ASN A 57 16.23 15.77 5.15
N GLN A 58 16.65 16.44 4.07
CA GLN A 58 17.02 17.86 4.10
C GLN A 58 15.81 18.75 4.41
N ALA A 59 14.63 18.39 3.90
CA ALA A 59 13.42 19.19 4.04
C ALA A 59 12.79 19.07 5.44
N ALA A 60 12.56 17.82 5.89
CA ALA A 60 11.82 17.54 7.13
C ALA A 60 12.08 16.11 7.63
N SER A 61 13.32 15.80 7.99
CA SER A 61 13.76 14.44 8.38
C SER A 61 12.84 13.70 9.36
N LEU A 62 12.42 14.35 10.45
CA LEU A 62 11.54 13.72 11.44
C LEU A 62 10.16 13.37 10.86
N PHE A 63 9.57 14.28 10.08
CA PHE A 63 8.27 14.05 9.47
C PHE A 63 8.33 12.88 8.48
N PHE A 64 9.33 12.87 7.60
CA PHE A 64 9.50 11.79 6.63
C PHE A 64 9.87 10.47 7.29
N ARG A 65 10.57 10.47 8.43
CA ARG A 65 10.76 9.26 9.22
C ARG A 65 9.43 8.68 9.72
N ILE A 66 8.55 9.52 10.27
CA ILE A 66 7.21 9.10 10.72
C ILE A 66 6.39 8.55 9.55
N VAL A 67 6.41 9.23 8.40
CA VAL A 67 5.68 8.79 7.19
C VAL A 67 6.23 7.47 6.67
N GLN A 68 7.55 7.29 6.67
CA GLN A 68 8.20 6.05 6.26
C GLN A 68 7.72 4.86 7.11
N ASP A 69 7.81 4.99 8.44
CA ASP A 69 7.43 3.93 9.38
C ASP A 69 5.93 3.63 9.25
N THR A 70 5.09 4.67 9.21
CA THR A 70 3.63 4.54 9.08
C THR A 70 3.22 3.84 7.78
N LEU A 71 3.75 4.24 6.62
CA LEU A 71 3.39 3.61 5.34
C LEU A 71 3.87 2.16 5.27
N TRP A 72 5.04 1.89 5.85
CA TRP A 72 5.58 0.53 5.92
C TRP A 72 4.68 -0.38 6.75
N GLU A 73 4.40 -0.01 7.99
CA GLU A 73 3.58 -0.78 8.91
C GLU A 73 2.13 -0.94 8.40
N ASP A 74 1.53 0.13 7.88
CA ASP A 74 0.19 0.07 7.29
C ASP A 74 0.14 -0.88 6.07
N THR A 75 1.17 -0.88 5.22
CA THR A 75 1.27 -1.83 4.09
C THR A 75 1.28 -3.26 4.59
N LEU A 76 2.13 -3.59 5.58
CA LEU A 76 2.22 -4.94 6.13
C LEU A 76 0.88 -5.36 6.77
N LEU A 77 0.29 -4.48 7.57
CA LEU A 77 -1.00 -4.72 8.22
C LEU A 77 -2.13 -4.92 7.19
N HIS A 78 -2.14 -4.15 6.10
CA HIS A 78 -3.12 -4.29 5.04
C HIS A 78 -2.98 -5.63 4.31
N ILE A 79 -1.76 -6.04 3.96
CA ILE A 79 -1.50 -7.37 3.41
C ILE A 79 -2.03 -8.46 4.35
N SER A 80 -1.72 -8.38 5.66
CA SER A 80 -2.22 -9.36 6.63
C SER A 80 -3.74 -9.43 6.68
N ARG A 81 -4.45 -8.30 6.61
CA ARG A 81 -5.93 -8.29 6.59
C ARG A 81 -6.50 -9.00 5.36
N LEU A 82 -5.88 -8.79 4.20
CA LEU A 82 -6.31 -9.43 2.96
C LEU A 82 -6.04 -10.94 2.95
N THR A 83 -5.02 -11.42 3.67
CA THR A 83 -4.62 -12.84 3.73
C THR A 83 -4.93 -13.54 5.06
N ASP A 84 -5.70 -12.89 5.93
CA ASP A 84 -6.17 -13.49 7.19
C ASP A 84 -7.32 -14.48 6.97
N PRO A 85 -7.58 -15.38 7.94
CA PRO A 85 -8.74 -16.27 7.88
C PRO A 85 -10.07 -15.51 7.66
N PRO A 86 -11.08 -16.12 7.00
CA PRO A 86 -12.40 -15.53 6.80
C PRO A 86 -13.14 -15.09 8.07
N LYS A 87 -12.67 -15.54 9.25
CA LYS A 87 -13.28 -15.22 10.53
C LYS A 87 -12.20 -15.09 11.62
N THR A 88 -12.25 -14.00 12.39
CA THR A 88 -11.41 -13.77 13.57
C THR A 88 -12.29 -13.42 14.76
N ALA A 89 -12.08 -14.09 15.90
CA ALA A 89 -12.79 -13.81 17.16
C ALA A 89 -14.33 -13.68 16.99
N GLY A 90 -14.95 -14.56 16.19
CA GLY A 90 -16.39 -14.53 15.97
C GLY A 90 -16.87 -13.66 14.80
N LYS A 91 -16.06 -12.75 14.27
CA LYS A 91 -16.43 -11.77 13.23
C LYS A 91 -15.91 -12.17 11.86
N LYS A 92 -16.71 -11.94 10.81
CA LYS A 92 -16.30 -12.18 9.42
C LYS A 92 -15.32 -11.10 8.95
N ASN A 93 -14.31 -11.51 8.19
CA ASN A 93 -13.31 -10.63 7.59
C ASN A 93 -13.50 -10.56 6.08
N LEU A 94 -13.18 -9.40 5.49
CA LEU A 94 -12.99 -9.29 4.04
C LEU A 94 -11.59 -9.82 3.71
N THR A 95 -11.53 -10.96 3.01
CA THR A 95 -10.26 -11.63 2.65
C THR A 95 -10.41 -12.35 1.32
N ILE A 96 -9.29 -12.50 0.60
CA ILE A 96 -9.23 -13.33 -0.61
C ILE A 96 -9.57 -14.79 -0.36
N LEU A 97 -9.42 -15.27 0.89
CA LEU A 97 -9.75 -16.65 1.28
C LEU A 97 -11.27 -16.96 1.22
N LEU A 98 -12.11 -15.94 1.04
CA LEU A 98 -13.54 -16.14 0.78
C LEU A 98 -13.82 -16.57 -0.66
N LEU A 99 -12.96 -16.22 -1.62
CA LEU A 99 -13.21 -16.44 -3.04
C LEU A 99 -13.37 -17.91 -3.43
N PRO A 100 -12.46 -18.85 -3.04
CA PRO A 100 -12.64 -20.27 -3.40
C PRO A 100 -13.91 -20.88 -2.80
N ILE A 101 -14.38 -20.36 -1.65
CA ILE A 101 -15.59 -20.83 -0.96
C ILE A 101 -16.88 -20.36 -1.68
N LEU A 102 -16.83 -19.21 -2.34
CA LEU A 102 -17.99 -18.55 -2.94
C LEU A 102 -18.17 -18.82 -4.43
N VAL A 103 -17.14 -19.33 -5.09
CA VAL A 103 -17.18 -19.72 -6.50
C VAL A 103 -17.87 -21.08 -6.64
N GLU A 104 -18.81 -21.18 -7.58
CA GLU A 104 -19.54 -22.43 -7.87
C GLU A 104 -18.76 -23.39 -8.78
N ASN A 105 -17.85 -22.86 -9.61
CA ASN A 105 -17.02 -23.65 -10.52
C ASN A 105 -15.88 -24.36 -9.75
N SER A 106 -15.87 -25.69 -9.78
CA SER A 106 -14.91 -26.51 -9.03
C SER A 106 -13.46 -26.30 -9.44
N ASP A 107 -13.20 -26.13 -10.74
CA ASP A 107 -11.84 -26.00 -11.27
C ASP A 107 -11.25 -24.65 -10.87
N LEU A 108 -12.05 -23.57 -10.98
CA LEU A 108 -11.67 -22.25 -10.51
C LEU A 108 -11.52 -22.22 -8.98
N SER A 109 -12.41 -22.87 -8.23
CA SER A 109 -12.31 -22.98 -6.77
C SER A 109 -10.98 -23.62 -6.35
N CYS A 110 -10.61 -24.75 -6.96
CA CYS A 110 -9.34 -25.44 -6.72
C CYS A 110 -8.13 -24.56 -7.11
N GLN A 111 -8.20 -23.86 -8.25
CA GLN A 111 -7.16 -22.91 -8.66
C GLN A 111 -7.00 -21.78 -7.64
N LEU A 112 -8.11 -21.20 -7.16
CA LEU A 112 -8.12 -20.12 -6.18
C LEU A 112 -7.56 -20.57 -4.83
N ASP A 113 -7.86 -21.79 -4.38
CA ASP A 113 -7.30 -22.36 -3.14
C ASP A 113 -5.77 -22.44 -3.20
N ASN A 114 -5.22 -22.90 -4.33
CA ASN A 114 -3.77 -22.96 -4.53
C ASN A 114 -3.14 -21.57 -4.52
N LEU A 115 -3.71 -20.61 -5.24
CA LEU A 115 -3.21 -19.23 -5.29
C LEU A 115 -3.32 -18.53 -3.92
N CYS A 116 -4.41 -18.76 -3.19
CA CYS A 116 -4.62 -18.27 -1.83
C CYS A 116 -3.56 -18.83 -0.87
N THR A 117 -3.24 -20.12 -0.96
CA THR A 117 -2.19 -20.75 -0.16
C THR A 117 -0.85 -20.08 -0.39
N ILE A 118 -0.47 -19.85 -1.65
CA ILE A 118 0.76 -19.14 -2.01
C ILE A 118 0.78 -17.71 -1.44
N ALA A 119 -0.33 -16.98 -1.54
CA ALA A 119 -0.44 -15.62 -1.00
C ALA A 119 -0.31 -15.59 0.53
N VAL A 120 -0.91 -16.57 1.23
CA VAL A 120 -0.81 -16.73 2.69
C VAL A 120 0.62 -17.04 3.12
N GLU A 121 1.31 -17.95 2.42
CA GLU A 121 2.71 -18.30 2.71
C GLU A 121 3.65 -17.12 2.50
N LYS A 122 3.54 -16.43 1.36
CA LYS A 122 4.36 -15.25 1.06
C LYS A 122 4.16 -14.13 2.08
N SER A 123 2.95 -13.99 2.62
CA SER A 123 2.59 -12.95 3.59
C SER A 123 2.81 -13.30 5.06
N ASP A 124 3.42 -14.45 5.37
CA ASP A 124 3.57 -14.88 6.77
C ASP A 124 4.40 -13.89 7.61
N PHE A 125 5.43 -13.28 7.01
CA PHE A 125 6.20 -12.24 7.68
C PHE A 125 5.35 -11.01 8.04
N CYS A 126 4.35 -10.65 7.24
CA CYS A 126 3.44 -9.55 7.58
C CYS A 126 2.65 -9.88 8.86
N ARG A 127 2.24 -11.15 9.03
CA ARG A 127 1.50 -11.63 10.21
C ARG A 127 2.37 -11.60 11.46
N ASP A 128 3.63 -12.01 11.37
CA ASP A 128 4.61 -11.90 12.46
C ASP A 128 4.78 -10.43 12.90
N TRP A 129 5.01 -9.53 11.94
CA TRP A 129 5.11 -8.09 12.19
C TRP A 129 3.85 -7.51 12.83
N ARG A 130 2.67 -7.86 12.32
CA ARG A 130 1.39 -7.44 12.92
C ARG A 130 1.33 -7.85 14.38
N ASN A 131 1.54 -9.12 14.66
CA ASN A 131 1.29 -9.69 15.98
C ASN A 131 2.29 -9.22 17.03
N ARG A 132 3.51 -8.86 16.63
CA ARG A 132 4.61 -8.61 17.57
C ARG A 132 5.14 -7.17 17.59
N HIS A 133 4.78 -6.38 16.58
CA HIS A 133 5.24 -5.00 16.45
C HIS A 133 4.12 -3.98 16.27
N ILE A 134 3.17 -4.25 15.37
CA ILE A 134 2.20 -3.24 14.91
C ILE A 134 0.94 -3.22 15.79
N ALA A 135 0.25 -4.36 15.91
CA ALA A 135 -1.00 -4.45 16.68
C ALA A 135 -0.75 -4.69 18.17
N HIS A 136 0.37 -5.33 18.49
CA HIS A 136 0.83 -5.55 19.85
C HIS A 136 2.32 -5.26 19.94
N ILE A 137 2.73 -4.63 21.03
CA ILE A 137 4.14 -4.47 21.37
C ILE A 137 4.53 -5.71 22.15
N ASP A 138 5.22 -6.65 21.49
CA ASP A 138 5.72 -7.84 22.17
C ASP A 138 6.71 -7.46 23.27
N LEU A 139 6.46 -7.92 24.49
CA LEU A 139 7.24 -7.54 25.67
C LEU A 139 8.70 -7.96 25.53
N HIS A 140 8.96 -9.16 25.01
CA HIS A 140 10.32 -9.68 24.92
C HIS A 140 11.13 -8.94 23.86
N LEU A 141 10.52 -8.64 22.70
CA LEU A 141 11.12 -7.80 21.67
C LEU A 141 11.38 -6.39 22.20
N ALA A 142 10.43 -5.78 22.91
CA ALA A 142 10.60 -4.46 23.51
C ALA A 142 11.74 -4.43 24.54
N MET A 143 11.91 -5.51 25.30
CA MET A 143 12.97 -5.65 26.29
C MET A 143 14.33 -6.14 25.74
N LYS A 144 14.42 -6.49 24.44
CA LYS A 144 15.63 -6.98 23.76
C LYS A 144 16.32 -8.17 24.47
N LYS A 145 15.56 -9.07 25.09
CA LYS A 145 16.10 -10.22 25.86
C LYS A 145 16.06 -11.53 25.07
N GLY A 146 17.16 -11.91 24.43
CA GLY A 146 17.37 -13.29 23.93
C GLY A 146 16.31 -13.81 22.95
N VAL A 147 15.64 -12.92 22.23
CA VAL A 147 14.47 -13.27 21.39
C VAL A 147 14.88 -13.49 19.94
N GLU A 148 14.19 -14.42 19.30
CA GLU A 148 14.11 -14.51 17.85
C GLU A 148 13.65 -13.18 17.26
N SER A 149 14.37 -12.66 16.27
CA SER A 149 14.02 -11.39 15.62
C SER A 149 12.68 -11.50 14.87
N LEU A 150 12.06 -10.38 14.51
CA LEU A 150 10.94 -10.40 13.56
C LEU A 150 11.38 -11.09 12.27
N LEU A 151 10.44 -11.76 11.61
CA LEU A 151 10.70 -12.35 10.30
C LEU A 151 11.20 -11.26 9.33
N PRO A 152 12.22 -11.57 8.51
CA PRO A 152 12.84 -10.57 7.66
C PRO A 152 11.82 -10.06 6.65
N ALA A 153 11.54 -8.76 6.70
CA ALA A 153 10.67 -8.05 5.78
C ALA A 153 11.50 -7.23 4.80
N SER A 154 11.09 -7.17 3.53
CA SER A 154 11.81 -6.41 2.50
C SER A 154 10.85 -5.92 1.42
N ARG A 155 11.26 -4.88 0.68
CA ARG A 155 10.48 -4.38 -0.46
C ARG A 155 10.21 -5.45 -1.52
N LEU A 156 11.16 -6.38 -1.70
CA LEU A 156 10.98 -7.52 -2.61
C LEU A 156 9.85 -8.44 -2.11
N LYS A 157 9.87 -8.82 -0.83
CA LYS A 157 8.82 -9.65 -0.24
C LYS A 157 7.45 -8.98 -0.27
N VAL A 158 7.38 -7.68 -0.01
CA VAL A 158 6.12 -6.92 -0.16
C VAL A 158 5.62 -6.99 -1.60
N LYS A 159 6.48 -6.76 -2.59
CA LYS A 159 6.11 -6.90 -4.01
C LYS A 159 5.59 -8.31 -4.33
N GLU A 160 6.26 -9.35 -3.84
CA GLU A 160 5.84 -10.74 -4.04
C GLU A 160 4.48 -11.05 -3.43
N CYS A 161 4.16 -10.48 -2.25
CA CYS A 161 2.82 -10.56 -1.66
C CYS A 161 1.76 -9.88 -2.53
N LEU A 162 2.03 -8.64 -2.97
CA LEU A 162 1.10 -7.88 -3.80
C LEU A 162 0.80 -8.60 -5.12
N THR A 163 1.84 -9.14 -5.76
CA THR A 163 1.69 -9.97 -6.97
C THR A 163 0.84 -11.20 -6.69
N ALA A 164 1.09 -11.95 -5.61
CA ALA A 164 0.32 -13.15 -5.29
C ALA A 164 -1.16 -12.84 -5.00
N ILE A 165 -1.47 -11.75 -4.30
CA ILE A 165 -2.85 -11.31 -4.06
C ILE A 165 -3.51 -10.88 -5.38
N SER A 166 -2.76 -10.18 -6.24
CA SER A 166 -3.24 -9.78 -7.58
C SER A 166 -3.55 -10.98 -8.47
N GLU A 167 -2.73 -12.04 -8.42
CA GLU A 167 -2.96 -13.28 -9.17
C GLU A 167 -4.28 -13.95 -8.76
N VAL A 168 -4.62 -13.95 -7.47
CA VAL A 168 -5.90 -14.46 -6.98
C VAL A 168 -7.08 -13.68 -7.56
N LEU A 169 -7.05 -12.34 -7.51
CA LEU A 169 -8.13 -11.53 -8.06
C LEU A 169 -8.19 -11.65 -9.60
N ASN A 170 -7.04 -11.77 -10.25
CA ASN A 170 -6.98 -11.91 -11.71
C ASN A 170 -7.43 -13.28 -12.20
N ALA A 171 -7.36 -14.35 -11.39
CA ALA A 171 -7.98 -15.62 -11.72
C ALA A 171 -9.52 -15.49 -11.82
N VAL A 172 -10.14 -14.72 -10.92
CA VAL A 172 -11.58 -14.41 -11.01
C VAL A 172 -11.88 -13.53 -12.22
N ASN A 173 -11.08 -12.48 -12.46
CA ASN A 173 -11.24 -11.63 -13.65
C ASN A 173 -11.13 -12.42 -14.96
N GLY A 174 -10.14 -13.31 -15.07
CA GLY A 174 -9.93 -14.15 -16.24
C GLY A 174 -11.13 -15.04 -16.51
N HIS A 175 -11.69 -15.65 -15.46
CA HIS A 175 -12.83 -16.56 -15.62
C HIS A 175 -14.15 -15.84 -15.95
N TYR A 176 -14.49 -14.77 -15.22
CA TYR A 176 -15.82 -14.14 -15.32
C TYR A 176 -15.88 -12.92 -16.25
N PHE A 177 -14.73 -12.30 -16.55
CA PHE A 177 -14.65 -11.06 -17.32
C PHE A 177 -13.77 -11.19 -18.56
N ASN A 178 -13.05 -12.32 -18.72
CA ASN A 178 -12.05 -12.53 -19.77
C ASN A 178 -11.05 -11.35 -19.83
N SER A 179 -10.59 -10.91 -18.67
CA SER A 179 -9.74 -9.74 -18.52
C SER A 179 -8.70 -9.92 -17.41
N THR A 180 -7.79 -8.96 -17.31
CA THR A 180 -6.81 -8.87 -16.24
C THR A 180 -6.75 -7.41 -15.80
N THR A 181 -6.67 -7.19 -14.50
CA THR A 181 -6.49 -5.86 -13.90
C THR A 181 -5.02 -5.67 -13.55
N MET A 182 -4.46 -4.56 -14.03
CA MET A 182 -3.11 -4.11 -13.73
C MET A 182 -3.16 -3.18 -12.50
N PHE A 183 -3.13 -3.77 -11.30
CA PHE A 183 -3.28 -3.02 -10.04
C PHE A 183 -2.07 -2.14 -9.69
N ASP A 184 -0.89 -2.47 -10.21
CA ASP A 184 0.35 -1.71 -10.00
C ASP A 184 0.39 -0.37 -10.75
N TRP A 185 -0.48 -0.18 -11.76
CA TRP A 185 -0.71 1.09 -12.44
C TRP A 185 -1.78 1.94 -11.74
N ALA A 186 -2.11 1.68 -10.47
CA ALA A 186 -3.06 2.55 -9.79
C ALA A 186 -2.58 4.02 -9.83
N ASP A 187 -3.44 4.87 -10.37
CA ASP A 187 -3.13 6.23 -10.75
C ASP A 187 -2.85 7.11 -9.52
N ASP A 188 -1.73 7.85 -9.57
CA ASP A 188 -1.17 8.59 -8.43
C ASP A 188 -1.02 10.09 -8.76
N HIS A 189 -2.01 10.66 -9.44
CA HIS A 189 -2.05 12.10 -9.65
C HIS A 189 -1.95 12.83 -8.31
N ARG A 190 -0.99 13.77 -8.18
CA ARG A 190 -0.73 14.54 -6.96
C ARG A 190 -0.14 13.73 -5.81
N GLY A 191 0.61 12.67 -6.13
CA GLY A 191 1.28 11.81 -5.17
C GLY A 191 2.67 12.29 -4.73
N ALA A 192 3.47 11.34 -4.26
CA ALA A 192 4.80 11.55 -3.72
C ALA A 192 5.74 12.31 -4.66
N VAL A 193 5.66 12.05 -5.98
CA VAL A 193 6.53 12.69 -6.97
C VAL A 193 6.28 14.20 -7.04
N ASP A 194 5.01 14.62 -7.04
CA ASP A 194 4.64 16.03 -7.06
C ASP A 194 5.13 16.75 -5.80
N LEU A 195 5.01 16.10 -4.64
CA LEU A 195 5.56 16.61 -3.38
C LEU A 195 7.07 16.79 -3.44
N LEU A 196 7.80 15.84 -4.03
CA LEU A 196 9.26 15.93 -4.18
C LEU A 196 9.66 17.14 -5.04
N TYR A 197 8.94 17.42 -6.12
CA TYR A 197 9.19 18.63 -6.93
C TYR A 197 8.99 19.91 -6.12
N LEU A 198 7.88 20.01 -5.37
CA LEU A 198 7.61 21.17 -4.52
C LEU A 198 8.68 21.37 -3.44
N ILE A 199 9.18 20.28 -2.85
CA ILE A 199 10.25 20.33 -1.86
C ILE A 199 11.57 20.80 -2.48
N ASP A 200 11.94 20.25 -3.64
CA ASP A 200 13.16 20.64 -4.36
C ASP A 200 13.13 22.13 -4.73
N ASP A 201 12.03 22.60 -5.30
CA ASP A 201 11.84 24.03 -5.62
C ASP A 201 11.93 24.92 -4.37
N GLY A 202 11.30 24.49 -3.27
CA GLY A 202 11.37 25.19 -1.98
C GLY A 202 12.79 25.31 -1.44
N LEU A 203 13.55 24.21 -1.44
CA LEU A 203 14.94 24.18 -0.96
C LEU A 203 15.87 25.00 -1.86
N ARG A 204 15.70 24.94 -3.18
CA ARG A 204 16.45 25.78 -4.13
C ARG A 204 16.17 27.25 -3.88
N SER A 205 14.91 27.64 -3.73
CA SER A 205 14.52 29.03 -3.45
C SER A 205 15.13 29.55 -2.14
N VAL A 206 15.18 28.72 -1.09
CA VAL A 206 15.84 29.06 0.18
C VAL A 206 17.33 29.28 -0.03
N LYS A 207 18.01 28.38 -0.76
CA LYS A 207 19.45 28.48 -1.03
C LYS A 207 19.78 29.73 -1.85
N GLU A 208 19.03 30.01 -2.91
CA GLU A 208 19.19 31.21 -3.73
C GLU A 208 18.96 32.49 -2.93
N ARG A 209 17.93 32.52 -2.08
CA ARG A 209 17.68 33.63 -1.15
C ARG A 209 18.85 33.86 -0.22
N GLN A 210 19.39 32.81 0.39
CA GLN A 210 20.56 32.91 1.28
C GLN A 210 21.79 33.44 0.55
N VAL A 211 22.07 32.96 -0.67
CA VAL A 211 23.19 33.47 -1.50
C VAL A 211 23.00 34.94 -1.81
N ARG A 212 21.80 35.33 -2.25
CA ARG A 212 21.45 36.72 -2.57
C ARG A 212 21.62 37.65 -1.37
N ILE A 213 21.12 37.25 -0.20
CA ILE A 213 21.25 37.99 1.07
C ILE A 213 22.72 38.16 1.44
N LYS A 214 23.52 37.09 1.37
CA LYS A 214 24.97 37.15 1.66
C LYS A 214 25.74 38.08 0.71
N ALA A 215 25.27 38.23 -0.52
CA ALA A 215 25.82 39.16 -1.50
C ALA A 215 25.32 40.61 -1.33
N GLY A 216 24.44 40.89 -0.38
CA GLY A 216 23.86 42.22 -0.13
C GLY A 216 22.72 42.63 -1.08
N ASN A 217 22.23 41.72 -1.92
CA ASN A 217 21.25 42.01 -2.98
C ASN A 217 19.79 41.79 -2.50
N TYR A 218 19.35 42.50 -1.47
CA TYR A 218 18.06 42.24 -0.82
C TYR A 218 16.82 42.51 -1.70
N LEU A 219 15.79 41.66 -1.59
CA LEU A 219 14.46 41.90 -2.18
C LEU A 219 13.43 42.30 -1.11
N PRO A 220 12.38 43.07 -1.46
CA PRO A 220 11.32 43.47 -0.51
C PRO A 220 10.62 42.31 0.22
N GLY A 221 10.61 41.11 -0.36
CA GLY A 221 10.00 39.91 0.22
C GLY A 221 10.92 39.08 1.14
N ASP A 222 12.21 39.42 1.25
CA ASP A 222 13.17 38.60 2.00
C ASP A 222 12.93 38.66 3.52
N TYR A 223 12.32 39.74 4.02
CA TYR A 223 12.06 39.99 5.44
C TYR A 223 10.59 39.84 5.85
N LYS A 224 9.70 39.52 4.90
CA LYS A 224 8.30 39.29 5.24
C LYS A 224 8.18 37.97 6.00
N ALA A 225 7.65 38.03 7.21
CA ALA A 225 7.22 36.84 7.92
C ALA A 225 6.21 36.07 7.04
N ARG A 226 6.39 34.76 6.94
CA ARG A 226 5.43 33.89 6.29
C ARG A 226 4.37 33.50 7.31
N ASP A 227 3.10 33.59 6.91
CA ASP A 227 1.97 33.10 7.68
C ASP A 227 1.69 31.66 7.23
N ILE A 228 2.48 30.74 7.78
CA ILE A 228 2.47 29.29 7.52
C ILE A 228 2.67 28.51 8.82
#